data_AF-A0A8J9X779-F1
#
_entry.id   AF-A0A8J9X779-F1
#
_cell.length_a   1.000
_cell.length_b   1.000
_cell.length_c   1.000
_cell.angle_alpha   90.00
_cell.angle_beta   90.00
_cell.angle_gamma   90.00
#
_symmetry.space_group_name_H-M   'P 1'
#
loop_
_entity.id
_entity.type
_entity.pdbx_description
1 polymer ?
#
loop_
_entity_poly.entity_id
_entity_poly.type
_entity_poly.pdbx_seq_one_letter_code
_entity_poly.pdbx_strand_id
1 'polypeptide(L)'
;MSLSVSNPGHQPVGAVESASGYMALLQEDDVTLRSHALTKLLGCVDRLWHQVAESLPDLEAMAEDTDNPLQVQQTAAAVASRVFFHLEEPTQALRLALEAGTQHFDPMDDQSPYVQRLVSAALDAYIQTRQAQDDEEVDQAKESLVDLGLDMNQLQAMVHRLLEASCAAGKYDHALGIALEARETSQVQEILRAGGNSTSLLQYSIQAAANTVTSKSFRVEVLQVVVGALTVQFEEQNQTKVSYDLLLVHQHLNQALPVSRIMSKLLQGTEDEFLLALQLCFDLMDSGDQAFAQAVAEGIDQDGIGEANQGRSDKVQRVLVGGFSAELSLSFLHKQSKADRMIMERLKTALEERSSGSRNSLLHTAAVVTHSYLYAGTTNDSFLRDYLDWMKKASN
;
A
#
# COMPACT_ATOMS: atom_id res chain seq x y z
N MET A 1 14.43 42.37 -72.18
CA MET A 1 13.70 41.67 -71.09
C MET A 1 14.72 41.43 -69.99
N SER A 2 14.70 42.32 -69.01
CA SER A 2 15.70 42.46 -67.95
C SER A 2 15.53 41.40 -66.87
N LEU A 3 16.64 40.73 -66.56
CA LEU A 3 16.84 39.92 -65.37
C LEU A 3 16.74 40.81 -64.12
N SER A 4 15.93 40.45 -63.13
CA SER A 4 16.10 40.91 -61.75
C SER A 4 16.08 39.71 -60.81
N VAL A 5 17.24 39.49 -60.19
CA VAL A 5 17.45 38.60 -59.06
C VAL A 5 16.66 39.16 -57.87
N SER A 6 15.65 38.43 -57.41
CA SER A 6 14.90 38.74 -56.19
C SER A 6 15.68 38.16 -55.00
N ASN A 7 16.27 39.05 -54.23
CA ASN A 7 16.97 38.78 -52.97
C ASN A 7 16.08 37.96 -52.00
N PRO A 8 16.56 36.90 -51.33
CA PRO A 8 15.82 36.27 -50.26
C PRO A 8 15.65 37.29 -49.13
N GLY A 9 14.39 37.63 -48.83
CA GLY A 9 14.04 38.53 -47.76
C GLY A 9 14.64 38.06 -46.45
N HIS A 10 15.51 38.89 -45.90
CA HIS A 10 15.98 38.84 -44.53
C HIS A 10 14.75 38.74 -43.62
N GLN A 11 14.50 37.56 -43.04
CA GLN A 11 13.59 37.46 -41.91
C GLN A 11 14.15 38.39 -40.82
N PRO A 12 13.33 39.26 -40.21
CA PRO A 12 13.79 39.98 -39.02
C PRO A 12 14.10 38.91 -37.98
N VAL A 13 15.38 38.80 -37.64
CA VAL A 13 15.82 38.08 -36.45
C VAL A 13 14.99 38.62 -35.31
N GLY A 14 14.12 37.78 -34.73
CA GLY A 14 13.26 38.18 -33.63
C GLY A 14 14.11 38.86 -32.57
N ALA A 15 13.69 40.05 -32.14
CA ALA A 15 14.31 40.71 -31.01
C ALA A 15 14.45 39.68 -29.89
N VAL A 16 15.67 39.50 -29.39
CA VAL A 16 15.91 38.62 -28.23
C VAL A 16 14.95 39.10 -27.15
N GLU A 17 13.92 38.31 -26.84
CA GLU A 17 13.00 38.60 -25.75
C GLU A 17 13.84 38.65 -24.48
N SER A 18 14.21 39.86 -24.05
CA SER A 18 14.97 40.08 -22.83
C SER A 18 13.99 40.46 -21.73
N ALA A 19 14.09 39.76 -20.60
CA ALA A 19 13.28 40.07 -19.42
C ALA A 19 13.69 41.40 -18.77
N SER A 20 14.89 41.92 -19.07
CA SER A 20 15.47 43.12 -18.45
C SER A 20 14.55 44.36 -18.43
N GLY A 21 13.75 44.56 -19.49
CA GLY A 21 12.79 45.67 -19.54
C GLY A 21 11.63 45.49 -18.56
N TYR A 22 11.15 44.26 -18.35
CA TYR A 22 10.09 43.97 -17.39
C TYR A 22 10.61 43.99 -15.95
N MET A 23 11.88 43.65 -15.75
CA MET A 23 12.56 43.69 -14.45
C MET A 23 12.79 45.15 -14.00
N ALA A 24 13.16 46.04 -14.92
CA ALA A 24 13.24 47.47 -14.63
C ALA A 24 11.88 48.07 -14.22
N LEU A 25 10.79 47.58 -14.84
CA LEU A 25 9.42 47.98 -14.49
C LEU A 25 8.97 47.49 -13.10
N LEU A 26 9.59 46.42 -12.55
CA LEU A 26 9.32 45.98 -11.18
C LEU A 26 9.91 46.94 -10.14
N GLN A 27 10.96 47.68 -10.48
CA GLN A 27 11.60 48.65 -9.59
C GLN A 27 10.86 50.00 -9.51
N GLU A 28 9.89 50.24 -10.40
CA GLU A 28 9.07 51.46 -10.35
C GLU A 28 7.98 51.35 -9.27
N ASP A 29 7.56 52.49 -8.70
CA ASP A 29 6.57 52.55 -7.60
C ASP A 29 5.10 52.36 -8.07
N ASP A 30 4.85 52.38 -9.38
CA ASP A 30 3.49 52.27 -9.92
C ASP A 30 2.98 50.81 -9.91
N VAL A 31 1.95 50.58 -9.10
CA VAL A 31 1.24 49.31 -8.94
C VAL A 31 0.72 48.76 -10.28
N THR A 32 0.29 49.65 -11.19
CA THR A 32 -0.24 49.23 -12.50
C THR A 32 0.86 48.68 -13.41
N LEU A 33 2.04 49.30 -13.37
CA LEU A 33 3.22 48.85 -14.13
C LEU A 33 3.75 47.53 -13.57
N ARG A 34 3.80 47.39 -12.24
CA ARG A 34 4.15 46.13 -11.57
C ARG A 34 3.22 44.98 -11.97
N SER A 35 1.90 45.19 -11.94
CA SER A 35 0.93 44.15 -12.36
C SER A 35 1.10 43.73 -13.83
N HIS A 36 1.39 44.68 -14.71
CA HIS A 36 1.61 44.40 -16.13
C HIS A 36 2.92 43.64 -16.36
N ALA A 37 4.00 44.06 -15.69
CA ALA A 37 5.30 43.39 -15.71
C ALA A 37 5.17 41.94 -15.24
N LEU A 38 4.52 41.70 -14.09
CA LEU A 38 4.33 40.35 -13.54
C LEU A 38 3.52 39.44 -14.46
N THR A 39 2.43 39.95 -15.07
CA THR A 39 1.62 39.16 -16.00
C THR A 39 2.42 38.77 -17.26
N LYS A 40 3.27 39.67 -17.76
CA LYS A 40 4.14 39.39 -18.90
C LYS A 40 5.28 38.44 -18.53
N LEU A 41 5.86 38.59 -17.34
CA LEU A 41 6.86 37.68 -16.80
C LEU A 41 6.29 36.27 -16.67
N LEU A 42 5.10 36.09 -16.11
CA LEU A 42 4.47 34.78 -15.99
C LEU A 42 4.35 34.03 -17.34
N GLY A 43 4.16 34.77 -18.44
CA GLY A 43 4.11 34.19 -19.79
C GLY A 43 5.47 33.80 -20.38
N CYS A 44 6.59 34.32 -19.87
CA CYS A 44 7.93 34.08 -20.41
C CYS A 44 8.92 33.43 -19.43
N VAL A 45 8.55 33.26 -18.16
CA VAL A 45 9.41 32.68 -17.11
C VAL A 45 10.00 31.33 -17.51
N ASP A 46 9.24 30.45 -18.17
CA ASP A 46 9.74 29.13 -18.55
C ASP A 46 10.92 29.18 -19.56
N ARG A 47 11.08 30.29 -20.27
CA ARG A 47 12.22 30.51 -21.20
C ARG A 47 13.32 31.38 -20.60
N LEU A 48 12.93 32.35 -19.77
CA LEU A 48 13.81 33.41 -19.28
C LEU A 48 14.08 33.32 -17.77
N TRP A 49 13.84 32.18 -17.14
CA TRP A 49 14.00 31.96 -15.69
C TRP A 49 15.37 32.41 -15.17
N HIS A 50 16.44 32.20 -15.94
CA HIS A 50 17.80 32.60 -15.58
C HIS A 50 17.98 34.12 -15.41
N GLN A 51 17.24 34.93 -16.17
CA GLN A 51 17.25 36.39 -16.02
C GLN A 51 16.35 36.84 -14.86
N VAL A 52 15.21 36.16 -14.68
CA VAL A 52 14.26 36.49 -13.60
C VAL A 52 14.81 36.08 -12.22
N ALA A 53 15.66 35.05 -12.16
CA ALA A 53 16.30 34.59 -10.93
C ALA A 53 17.15 35.66 -10.24
N GLU A 54 17.67 36.65 -10.96
CA GLU A 54 18.43 37.75 -10.36
C GLU A 54 17.55 38.68 -9.49
N SER A 55 16.25 38.79 -9.77
CA SER A 55 15.31 39.60 -8.96
C SER A 55 14.39 38.74 -8.10
N LEU A 56 14.78 37.50 -7.80
CA LEU A 56 14.02 36.64 -6.90
C LEU A 56 13.74 37.31 -5.54
N PRO A 57 14.72 38.00 -4.89
CA PRO A 57 14.47 38.67 -3.61
C PRO A 57 13.43 39.78 -3.70
N ASP A 58 13.38 40.50 -4.82
CA ASP A 58 12.39 41.55 -5.05
C ASP A 58 10.98 40.93 -5.24
N LEU A 59 10.88 39.80 -5.93
CA LEU A 59 9.62 39.08 -6.12
C LEU A 59 9.09 38.48 -4.81
N GLU A 60 9.97 37.95 -3.96
CA GLU A 60 9.62 37.48 -2.62
C GLU A 60 9.13 38.63 -1.73
N ALA A 61 9.88 39.75 -1.70
CA ALA A 61 9.48 40.92 -0.95
C ALA A 61 8.10 41.46 -1.43
N MET A 62 7.84 41.46 -2.74
CA MET A 62 6.55 41.87 -3.30
C MET A 62 5.41 40.89 -2.98
N ALA A 63 5.70 39.60 -2.82
CA ALA A 63 4.73 38.59 -2.40
C ALA A 63 4.38 38.73 -0.91
N GLU A 64 5.36 39.02 -0.06
CA GLU A 64 5.18 39.18 1.39
C GLU A 64 4.61 40.56 1.80
N ASP A 65 4.81 41.59 0.97
CA ASP A 65 4.38 42.95 1.24
C ASP A 65 2.85 43.10 1.23
N THR A 66 2.28 43.27 2.43
CA THR A 66 0.84 43.37 2.69
C THR A 66 0.21 44.65 2.11
N ASP A 67 1.01 45.66 1.75
CA ASP A 67 0.52 46.92 1.20
C ASP A 67 0.14 46.82 -0.29
N ASN A 68 0.62 45.78 -0.98
CA ASN A 68 0.30 45.54 -2.39
C ASN A 68 -1.12 44.95 -2.59
N PRO A 69 -1.76 45.20 -3.74
CA PRO A 69 -3.01 44.50 -4.07
C PRO A 69 -2.79 42.98 -4.10
N LEU A 70 -3.78 42.23 -3.59
CA LEU A 70 -3.77 40.76 -3.57
C LEU A 70 -3.40 40.14 -4.93
N GLN A 71 -3.86 40.74 -6.03
CA GLN A 71 -3.55 40.24 -7.37
C GLN A 71 -2.06 40.37 -7.72
N VAL A 72 -1.39 41.43 -7.28
CA VAL A 72 0.05 41.64 -7.48
C VAL A 72 0.85 40.66 -6.62
N GLN A 73 0.46 40.47 -5.35
CA GLN A 73 1.08 39.49 -4.45
C GLN A 73 0.98 38.07 -5.03
N GLN A 74 -0.22 37.66 -5.45
CA GLN A 74 -0.46 36.34 -6.02
C GLN A 74 0.30 36.10 -7.33
N THR A 75 0.36 37.11 -8.20
CA THR A 75 1.10 36.98 -9.48
C THR A 75 2.61 36.98 -9.23
N ALA A 76 3.12 37.76 -8.27
CA ALA A 76 4.53 37.75 -7.86
C ALA A 76 4.95 36.40 -7.29
N ALA A 77 4.15 35.85 -6.37
CA ALA A 77 4.37 34.52 -5.80
C ALA A 77 4.34 33.42 -6.90
N ALA A 78 3.43 33.51 -7.87
CA ALA A 78 3.37 32.57 -8.99
C ALA A 78 4.62 32.63 -9.89
N VAL A 79 5.14 33.83 -10.15
CA VAL A 79 6.38 34.03 -10.93
C VAL A 79 7.58 33.48 -10.16
N ALA A 80 7.71 33.82 -8.87
CA ALA A 80 8.80 33.36 -8.02
C ALA A 80 8.80 31.82 -7.90
N SER A 81 7.62 31.21 -7.69
CA SER A 81 7.47 29.75 -7.62
C SER A 81 7.97 29.03 -8.88
N ARG A 82 7.63 29.55 -10.07
CA ARG A 82 8.12 28.98 -11.34
C ARG A 82 9.64 29.12 -11.49
N VAL A 83 10.24 30.19 -10.99
CA VAL A 83 11.69 30.34 -10.98
C VAL A 83 12.34 29.31 -10.05
N PHE A 84 11.82 29.14 -8.83
CA PHE A 84 12.30 28.10 -7.90
C PHE A 84 12.17 26.67 -8.43
N PHE A 85 11.12 26.39 -9.23
CA PHE A 85 11.00 25.13 -9.93
C PHE A 85 12.17 24.87 -10.90
N HIS A 86 12.58 25.88 -11.69
CA HIS A 86 13.72 25.76 -12.59
C HIS A 86 15.08 25.77 -11.87
N LEU A 87 15.14 26.30 -10.64
CA LEU A 87 16.29 26.19 -9.73
C LEU A 87 16.39 24.84 -9.01
N GLU A 88 15.46 23.90 -9.28
CA GLU A 88 15.39 22.58 -8.66
C GLU A 88 15.13 22.60 -7.14
N GLU A 89 14.48 23.66 -6.63
CA GLU A 89 14.08 23.80 -5.23
C GLU A 89 12.54 23.66 -5.07
N PRO A 90 12.00 22.42 -5.08
CA PRO A 90 10.56 22.19 -5.14
C PRO A 90 9.82 22.64 -3.88
N THR A 91 10.49 22.70 -2.72
CA THR A 91 9.83 23.09 -1.47
C THR A 91 9.53 24.59 -1.42
N GLN A 92 10.51 25.42 -1.79
CA GLN A 92 10.31 26.88 -1.86
C GLN A 92 9.33 27.22 -2.98
N ALA A 93 9.42 26.51 -4.11
CA ALA A 93 8.42 26.61 -5.16
C ALA A 93 7.02 26.25 -4.65
N LEU A 94 6.86 25.19 -3.86
CA LEU A 94 5.57 24.81 -3.28
C LEU A 94 5.02 25.88 -2.33
N ARG A 95 5.84 26.42 -1.44
CA ARG A 95 5.43 27.50 -0.51
C ARG A 95 4.81 28.66 -1.28
N LEU A 96 5.54 29.19 -2.27
CA LEU A 96 5.10 30.34 -3.07
C LEU A 96 3.93 29.99 -4.00
N ALA A 97 3.82 28.73 -4.45
CA ALA A 97 2.67 28.28 -5.23
C ALA A 97 1.38 28.25 -4.40
N LEU A 98 1.47 27.88 -3.12
CA LEU A 98 0.32 27.92 -2.20
C LEU A 98 -0.08 29.36 -1.88
N GLU A 99 0.88 30.26 -1.69
CA GLU A 99 0.65 31.70 -1.48
C GLU A 99 0.00 32.37 -2.71
N ALA A 100 0.35 31.94 -3.92
CA ALA A 100 -0.24 32.43 -5.17
C ALA A 100 -1.75 32.15 -5.31
N GLY A 101 -2.27 31.19 -4.55
CA GLY A 101 -3.67 30.84 -4.53
C GLY A 101 -4.17 30.10 -5.78
N THR A 102 -5.44 29.71 -5.74
CA THR A 102 -6.07 28.82 -6.73
C THR A 102 -6.21 29.41 -8.14
N GLN A 103 -6.03 30.73 -8.30
CA GLN A 103 -6.10 31.36 -9.63
C GLN A 103 -4.86 31.10 -10.49
N HIS A 104 -3.70 30.91 -9.85
CA HIS A 104 -2.41 30.74 -10.53
C HIS A 104 -1.85 29.32 -10.38
N PHE A 105 -2.27 28.61 -9.34
CA PHE A 105 -1.90 27.22 -9.11
C PHE A 105 -3.14 26.38 -8.82
N ASP A 106 -3.59 25.64 -9.84
CA ASP A 106 -4.59 24.60 -9.68
C ASP A 106 -3.92 23.23 -9.93
N PRO A 107 -3.84 22.35 -8.91
CA PRO A 107 -3.35 20.99 -9.06
C PRO A 107 -4.12 20.14 -10.07
N MET A 108 -5.33 20.55 -10.45
CA MET A 108 -6.29 19.76 -11.24
C MET A 108 -6.26 20.06 -12.74
N ASP A 109 -6.11 21.34 -13.10
CA ASP A 109 -6.33 21.80 -14.47
C ASP A 109 -5.11 21.66 -15.37
N ASP A 110 -3.90 21.62 -14.79
CA ASP A 110 -2.64 21.59 -15.54
C ASP A 110 -1.80 20.35 -15.22
N GLN A 111 -1.52 19.54 -16.24
CA GLN A 111 -0.63 18.38 -16.18
C GLN A 111 0.81 18.74 -16.55
N SER A 112 1.18 20.01 -16.46
CA SER A 112 2.54 20.47 -16.70
C SER A 112 3.54 19.78 -15.75
N PRO A 113 4.81 19.63 -16.19
CA PRO A 113 5.86 19.08 -15.32
C PRO A 113 6.06 19.92 -14.05
N TYR A 114 5.77 21.21 -14.11
CA TYR A 114 5.74 22.12 -12.96
C TYR A 114 4.72 21.67 -11.91
N VAL A 115 3.45 21.51 -12.30
CA VAL A 115 2.40 21.10 -11.35
C VAL A 115 2.65 19.69 -10.83
N GLN A 116 3.03 18.74 -11.69
CA GLN A 116 3.32 17.37 -11.26
C GLN A 116 4.45 17.31 -10.22
N ARG A 117 5.52 18.10 -10.40
CA ARG A 117 6.61 18.15 -9.44
C ARG A 117 6.18 18.77 -8.11
N LEU A 118 5.42 19.85 -8.13
CA LEU A 118 4.90 20.48 -6.92
C LEU A 118 3.90 19.60 -6.17
N VAL A 119 3.01 18.91 -6.88
CA VAL A 119 2.09 17.93 -6.28
C VAL A 119 2.87 16.81 -5.60
N SER A 120 3.92 16.27 -6.24
CA SER A 120 4.75 15.24 -5.62
C SER A 120 5.43 15.74 -4.35
N ALA A 121 6.04 16.93 -4.40
CA ALA A 121 6.70 17.52 -3.23
C ALA A 121 5.70 17.82 -2.09
N ALA A 122 4.47 18.21 -2.43
CA ALA A 122 3.45 18.45 -1.44
C ALA A 122 2.93 17.18 -0.78
N LEU A 123 2.73 16.11 -1.56
CA LEU A 123 2.36 14.80 -1.01
C LEU A 123 3.47 14.28 -0.09
N ASP A 124 4.73 14.38 -0.51
CA ASP A 124 5.88 13.98 0.31
C ASP A 124 5.92 14.77 1.64
N ALA A 125 5.79 16.09 1.59
CA ALA A 125 5.76 16.95 2.78
C ALA A 125 4.55 16.64 3.67
N TYR A 126 3.38 16.37 3.09
CA TYR A 126 2.18 15.99 3.83
C TYR A 126 2.38 14.69 4.59
N ILE A 127 2.83 13.65 3.89
CA ILE A 127 3.02 12.31 4.41
C ILE A 127 4.04 12.34 5.55
N GLN A 128 5.19 13.00 5.35
CA GLN A 128 6.23 13.13 6.37
C GLN A 128 5.70 13.81 7.64
N THR A 129 4.96 14.91 7.47
CA THR A 129 4.39 15.65 8.61
C THR A 129 3.40 14.80 9.40
N ARG A 130 2.55 14.04 8.70
CA ARG A 130 1.55 13.17 9.33
C ARG A 130 2.19 11.98 10.04
N GLN A 131 3.19 11.36 9.44
CA GLN A 131 3.93 10.26 10.05
C GLN A 131 4.65 10.70 11.32
N ALA A 132 5.29 11.88 11.30
CA ALA A 132 5.97 12.43 12.47
C ALA A 132 5.00 12.82 13.60
N GLN A 133 3.77 13.26 13.28
CA GLN A 133 2.71 13.49 14.27
C GLN A 133 2.28 12.19 14.96
N ASP A 134 2.13 11.10 14.20
CA ASP A 134 1.72 9.79 14.71
C ASP A 134 2.81 9.12 15.56
N ASP A 135 4.09 9.35 15.25
CA ASP A 135 5.23 8.78 15.98
C ASP A 135 5.55 9.56 17.29
N GLU A 136 4.65 10.46 17.73
CA GLU A 136 4.79 11.36 18.88
C GLU A 136 5.99 12.34 18.77
N GLU A 137 6.60 12.47 17.60
CA GLU A 137 7.69 13.40 17.28
C GLU A 137 7.14 14.77 16.83
N VAL A 138 6.13 15.27 17.56
CA VAL A 138 5.37 16.46 17.21
C VAL A 138 6.25 17.71 17.10
N ASP A 139 7.30 17.81 17.93
CA ASP A 139 8.23 18.92 17.89
C ASP A 139 9.08 18.91 16.61
N GLN A 140 9.49 17.74 16.11
CA GLN A 140 10.23 17.60 14.84
C GLN A 140 9.32 17.87 13.64
N ALA A 141 8.05 17.46 13.70
CA ALA A 141 7.07 17.76 12.65
C ALA A 141 6.81 19.26 12.52
N LYS A 142 6.69 19.96 13.67
CA LYS A 142 6.50 21.41 13.70
C LYS A 142 7.77 22.15 13.27
N GLU A 143 8.94 21.70 13.71
CA GLU A 143 10.22 22.30 13.32
C GLU A 143 10.44 22.16 11.82
N SER A 144 10.18 20.99 11.24
CA SER A 144 10.24 20.76 9.79
C SER A 144 9.27 21.68 9.02
N LEU A 145 8.00 21.79 9.45
CA LEU A 145 7.03 22.69 8.79
C LEU A 145 7.43 24.17 8.88
N VAL A 146 7.97 24.60 10.03
CA VAL A 146 8.44 25.97 10.25
C VAL A 146 9.67 26.27 9.40
N ASP A 147 10.62 25.34 9.33
CA ASP A 147 11.80 25.45 8.46
C ASP A 147 11.43 25.49 6.97
N LEU A 148 10.34 24.83 6.58
CA LEU A 148 9.82 24.84 5.20
C LEU A 148 8.89 26.03 4.91
N GLY A 149 8.48 26.79 5.93
CA GLY A 149 7.55 27.92 5.78
C GLY A 149 6.16 27.54 5.27
N LEU A 150 5.75 26.28 5.45
CA LEU A 150 4.49 25.74 4.91
C LEU A 150 3.39 25.74 5.98
N ASP A 151 2.21 26.27 5.63
CA ASP A 151 1.02 26.13 6.48
C ASP A 151 0.38 24.75 6.25
N MET A 152 0.34 23.95 7.31
CA MET A 152 -0.26 22.61 7.31
C MET A 152 -1.72 22.62 6.83
N ASN A 153 -2.48 23.68 7.13
CA ASN A 153 -3.89 23.75 6.73
C ASN A 153 -4.04 23.89 5.22
N GLN A 154 -3.19 24.69 4.58
CA GLN A 154 -3.22 24.88 3.13
C GLN A 154 -2.79 23.61 2.40
N LEU A 155 -1.75 22.95 2.92
CA LEU A 155 -1.23 21.72 2.37
C LEU A 155 -2.25 20.56 2.51
N GLN A 156 -2.90 20.45 3.67
CA GLN A 156 -3.99 19.50 3.88
C GLN A 156 -5.18 19.77 2.95
N ALA A 157 -5.62 21.03 2.83
CA ALA A 157 -6.72 21.40 1.94
C ALA A 157 -6.41 21.11 0.46
N MET A 158 -5.15 21.23 0.05
CA MET A 158 -4.73 20.84 -1.29
C MET A 158 -4.74 19.33 -1.50
N VAL A 159 -4.18 18.55 -0.56
CA VAL A 159 -4.17 17.08 -0.64
C VAL A 159 -5.58 16.50 -0.61
N HIS A 160 -6.47 17.03 0.24
CA HIS A 160 -7.87 16.59 0.28
C HIS A 160 -8.59 16.85 -1.06
N ARG A 161 -8.37 18.02 -1.69
CA ARG A 161 -8.87 18.27 -3.06
C ARG A 161 -8.30 17.31 -4.10
N LEU A 162 -7.00 16.97 -3.99
CA LEU A 162 -6.36 15.97 -4.86
C LEU A 162 -6.99 14.58 -4.70
N LEU A 163 -7.29 14.17 -3.46
CA LEU A 163 -7.95 12.89 -3.16
C LEU A 163 -9.38 12.88 -3.70
N GLU A 164 -10.16 13.92 -3.46
CA GLU A 164 -11.53 14.07 -3.98
C GLU A 164 -11.58 13.97 -5.51
N ALA A 165 -10.66 14.66 -6.19
CA ALA A 165 -10.57 14.62 -7.65
C ALA A 165 -10.11 13.24 -8.17
N SER A 166 -9.18 12.58 -7.47
CA SER A 166 -8.78 11.21 -7.81
C SER A 166 -9.95 10.23 -7.68
N CYS A 167 -10.76 10.39 -6.63
CA CYS A 167 -12.00 9.63 -6.44
C CYS A 167 -13.03 9.93 -7.55
N ALA A 168 -13.21 11.20 -7.92
CA ALA A 168 -14.09 11.60 -9.03
C ALA A 168 -13.63 11.04 -10.39
N ALA A 169 -12.33 10.89 -10.58
CA ALA A 169 -11.73 10.26 -11.76
C ALA A 169 -11.78 8.72 -11.73
N GLY A 170 -12.32 8.10 -10.67
CA GLY A 170 -12.40 6.65 -10.49
C GLY A 170 -11.07 5.98 -10.12
N LYS A 171 -10.04 6.75 -9.79
CA LYS A 171 -8.70 6.26 -9.40
C LYS A 171 -8.63 6.05 -7.89
N TYR A 172 -9.46 5.13 -7.38
CA TYR A 172 -9.54 4.86 -5.94
C TYR A 172 -8.28 4.22 -5.37
N ASP A 173 -7.59 3.35 -6.13
CA ASP A 173 -6.39 2.66 -5.66
C ASP A 173 -5.26 3.66 -5.33
N HIS A 174 -5.08 4.69 -6.17
CA HIS A 174 -4.09 5.73 -5.95
C HIS A 174 -4.43 6.60 -4.74
N ALA A 175 -5.69 7.04 -4.64
CA ALA A 175 -6.17 7.81 -3.49
C ALA A 175 -6.00 7.03 -2.18
N LEU A 176 -6.32 5.73 -2.20
CA LEU A 176 -6.16 4.87 -1.03
C LEU A 176 -4.68 4.72 -0.66
N GLY A 177 -3.78 4.54 -1.63
CA GLY A 177 -2.34 4.49 -1.38
C GLY A 177 -1.83 5.72 -0.64
N ILE A 178 -2.19 6.93 -1.11
CA ILE A 178 -1.83 8.19 -0.46
C ILE A 178 -2.38 8.26 0.97
N ALA A 179 -3.65 7.90 1.17
CA ALA A 179 -4.28 7.92 2.50
C ALA A 179 -3.63 6.94 3.49
N LEU A 180 -3.17 5.78 3.00
CA LEU A 180 -2.45 4.79 3.79
C LEU A 180 -1.03 5.25 4.15
N GLU A 181 -0.32 5.88 3.22
CA GLU A 181 1.01 6.45 3.49
C GLU A 181 0.95 7.61 4.48
N ALA A 182 -0.07 8.48 4.35
CA ALA A 182 -0.33 9.59 5.25
C ALA A 182 -0.95 9.19 6.61
N ARG A 183 -1.18 7.88 6.83
CA ARG A 183 -1.78 7.32 8.05
C ARG A 183 -3.13 7.96 8.43
N GLU A 184 -3.98 8.30 7.45
CA GLU A 184 -5.25 9.01 7.71
C GLU A 184 -6.48 8.09 7.61
N THR A 185 -6.89 7.53 8.76
CA THR A 185 -8.02 6.58 8.85
C THR A 185 -9.34 7.19 8.33
N SER A 186 -9.57 8.49 8.54
CA SER A 186 -10.78 9.18 8.07
C SER A 186 -10.90 9.21 6.55
N GLN A 187 -9.80 9.50 5.84
CA GLN A 187 -9.77 9.52 4.37
C GLN A 187 -9.92 8.12 3.80
N VAL A 188 -9.30 7.11 4.42
CA VAL A 188 -9.51 5.70 4.04
C VAL A 188 -10.99 5.34 4.09
N GLN A 189 -11.70 5.74 5.15
CA GLN A 189 -13.13 5.48 5.28
C GLN A 189 -13.96 6.19 4.20
N GLU A 190 -13.62 7.43 3.86
CA GLU A 190 -14.31 8.21 2.84
C GLU A 190 -14.08 7.64 1.42
N ILE A 191 -12.84 7.29 1.09
CA ILE A 191 -12.47 6.67 -0.19
C ILE A 191 -13.19 5.33 -0.37
N LEU A 192 -13.24 4.49 0.67
CA LEU A 192 -13.95 3.22 0.62
C LEU A 192 -15.46 3.40 0.46
N ARG A 193 -16.06 4.42 1.10
CA ARG A 193 -17.47 4.77 0.90
C ARG A 193 -17.73 5.28 -0.52
N ALA A 194 -16.85 6.12 -1.05
CA ALA A 194 -16.96 6.68 -2.40
C ALA A 194 -16.74 5.62 -3.50
N GLY A 195 -15.88 4.64 -3.26
CA GLY A 195 -15.65 3.49 -4.14
C GLY A 195 -16.80 2.47 -4.14
N GLY A 196 -17.76 2.60 -3.21
CA GLY A 196 -18.96 1.78 -3.13
C GLY A 196 -18.65 0.29 -3.01
N ASN A 197 -19.38 -0.53 -3.78
CA ASN A 197 -19.33 -1.99 -3.65
C ASN A 197 -18.21 -2.68 -4.48
N SER A 198 -17.10 -1.96 -4.74
CA SER A 198 -16.00 -2.49 -5.55
C SER A 198 -15.17 -3.53 -4.80
N THR A 199 -15.27 -4.79 -5.22
CA THR A 199 -14.48 -5.90 -4.64
C THR A 199 -12.97 -5.71 -4.86
N SER A 200 -12.56 -5.14 -6.00
CA SER A 200 -11.13 -4.95 -6.30
C SER A 200 -10.48 -3.94 -5.35
N LEU A 201 -11.20 -2.86 -5.02
CA LEU A 201 -10.70 -1.83 -4.09
C LEU A 201 -10.52 -2.40 -2.68
N LEU A 202 -11.46 -3.25 -2.24
CA LEU A 202 -11.36 -3.89 -0.93
C LEU A 202 -10.22 -4.90 -0.88
N GLN A 203 -10.04 -5.73 -1.91
CA GLN A 203 -8.89 -6.63 -1.99
C GLN A 203 -7.57 -5.87 -1.99
N TYR A 204 -7.50 -4.76 -2.74
CA TYR A 204 -6.35 -3.86 -2.72
C TYR A 204 -6.12 -3.29 -1.31
N SER A 205 -7.17 -2.85 -0.61
CA SER A 205 -7.07 -2.31 0.75
C SER A 205 -6.52 -3.33 1.76
N ILE A 206 -6.94 -4.60 1.65
CA ILE A 206 -6.46 -5.69 2.53
C ILE A 206 -4.98 -5.97 2.24
N GLN A 207 -4.59 -6.09 0.97
CA GLN A 207 -3.21 -6.32 0.57
C GLN A 207 -2.30 -5.14 0.96
N ALA A 208 -2.77 -3.91 0.78
CA ALA A 208 -2.03 -2.71 1.14
C ALA A 208 -1.84 -2.60 2.66
N ALA A 209 -2.88 -2.92 3.45
CA ALA A 209 -2.78 -3.00 4.90
C ALA A 209 -1.80 -4.09 5.37
N ALA A 210 -1.75 -5.23 4.68
CA ALA A 210 -0.86 -6.34 5.03
C ALA A 210 0.62 -6.05 4.68
N ASN A 211 0.87 -5.46 3.50
CA ASN A 211 2.22 -5.37 2.91
C ASN A 211 2.88 -3.99 3.05
N THR A 212 2.09 -2.91 3.08
CA THR A 212 2.61 -1.54 2.99
C THR A 212 2.60 -0.84 4.34
N VAL A 213 1.57 -1.09 5.16
CA VAL A 213 1.41 -0.42 6.45
C VAL A 213 2.37 -0.99 7.49
N THR A 214 3.38 -0.22 7.87
CA THR A 214 4.39 -0.61 8.87
C THR A 214 3.87 -0.55 10.30
N SER A 215 3.11 0.49 10.64
CA SER A 215 2.56 0.70 11.99
C SER A 215 1.47 -0.31 12.34
N LYS A 216 1.63 -1.01 13.47
CA LYS A 216 0.67 -2.02 13.94
C LYS A 216 -0.66 -1.41 14.39
N SER A 217 -0.64 -0.28 15.10
CA SER A 217 -1.86 0.40 15.58
C SER A 217 -2.70 0.87 14.39
N PHE A 218 -2.07 1.59 13.46
CA PHE A 218 -2.73 2.07 12.25
C PHE A 218 -3.26 0.92 11.37
N ARG A 219 -2.50 -0.18 11.24
CA ARG A 219 -2.97 -1.38 10.51
C ARG A 219 -4.27 -1.93 11.08
N VAL A 220 -4.39 -1.99 12.41
CA VAL A 220 -5.62 -2.46 13.08
C VAL A 220 -6.78 -1.52 12.79
N GLU A 221 -6.57 -0.20 12.83
CA GLU A 221 -7.61 0.79 12.50
C GLU A 221 -8.08 0.68 11.05
N VAL A 222 -7.16 0.59 10.10
CA VAL A 222 -7.47 0.42 8.68
C VAL A 222 -8.28 -0.86 8.46
N LEU A 223 -7.83 -1.99 9.03
CA LEU A 223 -8.53 -3.26 8.91
C LEU A 223 -9.94 -3.18 9.53
N GLN A 224 -10.13 -2.46 10.64
CA GLN A 224 -11.47 -2.23 11.22
C GLN A 224 -12.38 -1.42 10.28
N VAL A 225 -11.86 -0.41 9.58
CA VAL A 225 -12.63 0.33 8.57
C VAL A 225 -13.02 -0.59 7.41
N VAL A 226 -12.09 -1.43 6.94
CA VAL A 226 -12.34 -2.42 5.88
C VAL A 226 -13.40 -3.44 6.31
N VAL A 227 -13.37 -3.93 7.55
CA VAL A 227 -14.45 -4.77 8.12
C VAL A 227 -15.80 -4.06 8.03
N GLY A 228 -15.87 -2.78 8.41
CA GLY A 228 -17.10 -2.00 8.32
C GLY A 228 -17.67 -1.95 6.90
N ALA A 229 -16.82 -1.71 5.91
CA ALA A 229 -17.23 -1.69 4.50
C ALA A 229 -17.65 -3.08 3.99
N LEU A 230 -16.88 -4.12 4.31
CA LEU A 230 -17.19 -5.50 3.92
C LEU A 230 -18.48 -6.01 4.58
N THR A 231 -18.77 -5.61 5.81
CA THR A 231 -19.99 -6.04 6.53
C THR A 231 -21.24 -5.51 5.81
N VAL A 232 -21.22 -4.27 5.35
CA VAL A 232 -22.32 -3.69 4.55
C VAL A 232 -22.53 -4.49 3.26
N GLN A 233 -21.45 -4.83 2.56
CA GLN A 233 -21.54 -5.63 1.33
C GLN A 233 -22.06 -7.05 1.57
N PHE A 234 -21.70 -7.64 2.71
CA PHE A 234 -22.15 -8.97 3.11
C PHE A 234 -23.67 -9.00 3.31
N GLU A 235 -24.26 -7.92 3.84
CA GLU A 235 -25.70 -7.82 4.05
C GLU A 235 -26.47 -7.53 2.75
N GLU A 236 -25.87 -6.80 1.80
CA GLU A 236 -26.60 -6.29 0.64
C GLU A 236 -26.74 -7.28 -0.54
N GLN A 237 -25.66 -7.90 -1.06
CA GLN A 237 -25.76 -8.61 -2.35
C GLN A 237 -24.88 -9.84 -2.60
N ASN A 238 -23.81 -10.14 -1.85
CA ASN A 238 -22.89 -11.26 -2.19
C ASN A 238 -22.18 -11.90 -0.98
N GLN A 239 -22.86 -12.81 -0.27
CA GLN A 239 -22.28 -13.47 0.90
C GLN A 239 -21.02 -14.28 0.56
N THR A 240 -20.97 -14.96 -0.59
CA THR A 240 -19.93 -15.96 -0.89
C THR A 240 -18.51 -15.36 -1.02
N LYS A 241 -18.32 -14.35 -1.88
CA LYS A 241 -16.99 -13.76 -2.11
C LYS A 241 -16.52 -12.92 -0.92
N VAL A 242 -17.44 -12.18 -0.32
CA VAL A 242 -17.16 -11.28 0.81
C VAL A 242 -16.84 -12.06 2.08
N SER A 243 -17.37 -13.28 2.25
CA SER A 243 -17.08 -14.14 3.41
C SER A 243 -15.60 -14.50 3.55
N TYR A 244 -14.91 -14.77 2.43
CA TYR A 244 -13.47 -15.07 2.46
C TYR A 244 -12.66 -13.84 2.88
N ASP A 245 -12.94 -12.69 2.26
CA ASP A 245 -12.25 -11.44 2.57
C ASP A 245 -12.50 -11.00 4.02
N LEU A 246 -13.74 -11.16 4.53
CA LEU A 246 -14.08 -10.92 5.93
C LEU A 246 -13.35 -11.86 6.89
N LEU A 247 -13.31 -13.16 6.58
CA LEU A 247 -12.57 -14.15 7.39
C LEU A 247 -11.10 -13.75 7.51
N LEU A 248 -10.46 -13.44 6.38
CA LEU A 248 -9.05 -13.07 6.33
C LEU A 248 -8.79 -11.82 7.18
N VAL A 249 -9.63 -10.78 7.05
CA VAL A 249 -9.47 -9.54 7.82
C VAL A 249 -9.69 -9.78 9.33
N HIS A 250 -10.73 -10.52 9.72
CA HIS A 250 -10.95 -10.84 11.12
C HIS A 250 -9.86 -11.73 11.72
N GLN A 251 -9.26 -12.60 10.92
CA GLN A 251 -8.10 -13.38 11.32
C GLN A 251 -6.88 -12.47 11.57
N HIS A 252 -6.60 -11.51 10.69
CA HIS A 252 -5.55 -10.52 10.92
C HIS A 252 -5.79 -9.66 12.17
N LEU A 253 -7.06 -9.42 12.52
CA LEU A 253 -7.48 -8.72 13.74
C LEU A 253 -7.52 -9.63 14.97
N ASN A 254 -7.30 -10.94 14.83
CA ASN A 254 -7.44 -11.96 15.87
C ASN A 254 -8.83 -11.93 16.56
N GLN A 255 -9.89 -11.79 15.76
CA GLN A 255 -11.29 -11.74 16.22
C GLN A 255 -12.05 -13.01 15.85
N ALA A 256 -12.14 -13.98 16.78
CA ALA A 256 -12.80 -15.25 16.53
C ALA A 256 -14.34 -15.17 16.50
N LEU A 257 -14.95 -14.30 17.32
CA LEU A 257 -16.42 -14.20 17.46
C LEU A 257 -17.14 -13.71 16.18
N PRO A 258 -16.66 -12.69 15.46
CA PRO A 258 -17.26 -12.32 14.18
C PRO A 258 -17.17 -13.45 13.14
N VAL A 259 -16.04 -14.16 13.11
CA VAL A 259 -15.84 -15.31 12.23
C VAL A 259 -16.82 -16.43 12.55
N SER A 260 -17.01 -16.77 13.83
CA SER A 260 -17.96 -17.81 14.24
C SER A 260 -19.38 -17.45 13.78
N ARG A 261 -19.79 -16.19 13.90
CA ARG A 261 -21.11 -15.72 13.45
C ARG A 261 -21.30 -15.81 11.93
N ILE A 262 -20.28 -15.42 11.16
CA ILE A 262 -20.30 -15.56 9.69
C ILE A 262 -20.41 -17.04 9.32
N MET A 263 -19.61 -17.89 9.96
CA MET A 263 -19.66 -19.34 9.74
C MET A 263 -21.04 -19.90 10.09
N SER A 264 -21.61 -19.54 11.25
CA SER A 264 -22.96 -19.93 11.67
C SER A 264 -24.02 -19.55 10.64
N LYS A 265 -23.93 -18.35 10.04
CA LYS A 265 -24.83 -17.93 8.95
C LYS A 265 -24.67 -18.81 7.70
N LEU A 266 -23.44 -19.04 7.25
CA LEU A 266 -23.17 -19.88 6.07
C LEU A 266 -23.62 -21.34 6.27
N LEU A 267 -23.48 -21.88 7.48
CA LEU A 267 -23.91 -23.24 7.82
C LEU A 267 -25.42 -23.42 7.77
N GLN A 268 -26.17 -22.36 8.09
CA GLN A 268 -27.65 -22.34 8.01
C GLN A 268 -28.17 -22.04 6.60
N GLY A 269 -27.28 -21.64 5.68
CA GLY A 269 -27.62 -21.29 4.32
C GLY A 269 -27.83 -22.48 3.37
N THR A 270 -27.74 -22.18 2.09
CA THR A 270 -27.79 -23.11 0.95
C THR A 270 -26.66 -24.16 0.99
N GLU A 271 -26.73 -25.16 0.12
CA GLU A 271 -25.67 -26.17 0.01
C GLU A 271 -24.33 -25.56 -0.45
N ASP A 272 -24.35 -24.57 -1.35
CA ASP A 272 -23.15 -23.88 -1.81
C ASP A 272 -22.49 -23.05 -0.69
N GLU A 273 -23.29 -22.38 0.14
CA GLU A 273 -22.80 -21.64 1.32
C GLU A 273 -22.22 -22.59 2.37
N PHE A 274 -22.80 -23.76 2.55
CA PHE A 274 -22.25 -24.81 3.41
C PHE A 274 -20.90 -25.34 2.89
N LEU A 275 -20.77 -25.57 1.57
CA LEU A 275 -19.50 -25.99 0.97
C LEU A 275 -18.43 -24.90 1.11
N LEU A 276 -18.80 -23.63 0.94
CA LEU A 276 -17.91 -22.51 1.22
C LEU A 276 -17.45 -22.51 2.69
N ALA A 277 -18.39 -22.65 3.64
CA ALA A 277 -18.06 -22.71 5.06
C ALA A 277 -17.02 -23.82 5.37
N LEU A 278 -17.19 -25.01 4.77
CA LEU A 278 -16.21 -26.09 4.89
C LEU A 278 -14.85 -25.73 4.30
N GLN A 279 -14.82 -25.08 3.13
CA GLN A 279 -13.56 -24.62 2.54
C GLN A 279 -12.86 -23.60 3.45
N LEU A 280 -13.60 -22.62 3.97
CA LEU A 280 -13.08 -21.64 4.92
C LEU A 280 -12.53 -22.30 6.20
N CYS A 281 -13.13 -23.39 6.66
CA CYS A 281 -12.61 -24.16 7.79
C CYS A 281 -11.26 -24.82 7.48
N PHE A 282 -11.07 -25.34 6.26
CA PHE A 282 -9.77 -25.88 5.84
C PHE A 282 -8.73 -24.77 5.70
N ASP A 283 -9.08 -23.64 5.08
CA ASP A 283 -8.18 -22.48 4.96
C ASP A 283 -7.75 -21.97 6.35
N LEU A 284 -8.68 -21.97 7.32
CA LEU A 284 -8.37 -21.61 8.71
C LEU A 284 -7.40 -22.58 9.36
N MET A 285 -7.56 -23.89 9.14
CA MET A 285 -6.63 -24.89 9.66
C MET A 285 -5.25 -24.80 9.02
N ASP A 286 -5.20 -24.51 7.72
CA ASP A 286 -3.95 -24.35 6.98
C ASP A 286 -3.18 -23.09 7.41
N SER A 287 -3.86 -22.10 8.00
CA SER A 287 -3.20 -20.93 8.59
C SER A 287 -2.33 -21.25 9.81
N GLY A 288 -2.55 -22.40 10.47
CA GLY A 288 -1.74 -22.90 11.59
C GLY A 288 -2.08 -22.31 12.97
N ASP A 289 -3.05 -21.39 13.09
CA ASP A 289 -3.48 -20.86 14.38
C ASP A 289 -4.55 -21.74 15.04
N GLN A 290 -4.09 -22.78 15.76
CA GLN A 290 -4.98 -23.74 16.41
C GLN A 290 -5.84 -23.10 17.52
N ALA A 291 -5.32 -22.10 18.23
CA ALA A 291 -6.06 -21.44 19.31
C ALA A 291 -7.23 -20.62 18.73
N PHE A 292 -6.98 -19.91 17.62
CA PHE A 292 -8.03 -19.19 16.91
C PHE A 292 -9.08 -20.14 16.32
N ALA A 293 -8.65 -21.24 15.68
CA ALA A 293 -9.58 -22.24 15.14
C ALA A 293 -10.48 -22.87 16.22
N GLN A 294 -9.92 -23.15 17.41
CA GLN A 294 -10.68 -23.61 18.57
C GLN A 294 -11.69 -22.57 19.06
N ALA A 295 -11.28 -21.31 19.18
CA ALA A 295 -12.18 -20.23 19.60
C ALA A 295 -13.33 -20.00 18.60
N VAL A 296 -13.07 -20.14 17.28
CA VAL A 296 -14.11 -20.10 16.25
C VAL A 296 -15.07 -21.27 16.41
N ALA A 297 -14.56 -22.49 16.60
CA ALA A 297 -15.38 -23.69 16.79
C ALA A 297 -16.27 -23.60 18.05
N GLU A 298 -15.72 -23.11 19.16
CA GLU A 298 -16.49 -22.86 20.39
C GLU A 298 -17.59 -21.81 20.17
N GLY A 299 -17.30 -20.74 19.42
CA GLY A 299 -18.28 -19.71 19.08
C GLY A 299 -19.43 -20.25 18.22
N ILE A 300 -19.14 -21.18 17.31
CA ILE A 300 -20.16 -21.83 16.47
C ILE A 300 -21.09 -22.72 17.31
N ASP A 301 -20.53 -23.46 18.27
CA ASP A 301 -21.33 -24.29 19.18
C ASP A 301 -22.22 -23.45 20.10
N GLN A 302 -21.73 -22.29 20.56
CA GLN A 302 -22.48 -21.37 21.42
C GLN A 302 -23.63 -20.68 20.70
N ASP A 303 -23.46 -20.33 19.41
CA ASP A 303 -24.51 -19.68 18.61
C ASP A 303 -25.71 -20.61 18.36
N GLY A 304 -25.55 -21.93 18.51
CA GLY A 304 -26.64 -22.90 18.43
C GLY A 304 -27.24 -23.02 17.03
N ILE A 305 -26.63 -23.83 16.17
CA ILE A 305 -27.17 -24.12 14.85
C ILE A 305 -28.33 -25.11 15.02
N GLY A 306 -29.57 -24.67 14.79
CA GLY A 306 -30.78 -25.45 15.09
C GLY A 306 -30.74 -26.91 14.62
N GLU A 307 -31.50 -27.80 15.28
CA GLU A 307 -31.38 -29.27 15.17
C GLU A 307 -31.28 -29.84 13.75
N ALA A 308 -31.93 -29.20 12.76
CA ALA A 308 -31.86 -29.58 11.35
C ALA A 308 -30.45 -29.52 10.74
N ASN A 309 -29.56 -28.67 11.28
CA ASN A 309 -28.21 -28.43 10.80
C ASN A 309 -27.12 -29.03 11.70
N GLN A 310 -27.48 -29.84 12.71
CA GLN A 310 -26.51 -30.44 13.63
C GLN A 310 -25.44 -31.25 12.89
N GLY A 311 -25.84 -32.04 11.88
CA GLY A 311 -24.89 -32.82 11.07
C GLY A 311 -23.92 -31.98 10.22
N ARG A 312 -24.25 -30.70 9.96
CA ARG A 312 -23.32 -29.73 9.34
C ARG A 312 -22.33 -29.21 10.39
N SER A 313 -22.81 -28.90 11.60
CA SER A 313 -21.95 -28.50 12.73
C SER A 313 -20.92 -29.58 13.06
N ASP A 314 -21.35 -30.84 13.17
CA ASP A 314 -20.47 -31.97 13.49
C ASP A 314 -19.33 -32.13 12.47
N LYS A 315 -19.59 -31.84 11.19
CA LYS A 315 -18.55 -31.85 10.13
C LYS A 315 -17.55 -30.71 10.33
N VAL A 316 -18.01 -29.50 10.66
CA VAL A 316 -17.14 -28.36 10.94
C VAL A 316 -16.28 -28.62 12.17
N GLN A 317 -16.87 -29.12 13.26
CA GLN A 317 -16.14 -29.52 14.46
C GLN A 317 -15.08 -30.58 14.16
N ARG A 318 -15.41 -31.55 13.31
CA ARG A 318 -14.46 -32.56 12.84
C ARG A 318 -13.29 -31.97 12.04
N VAL A 319 -13.52 -30.93 11.23
CA VAL A 319 -12.48 -30.23 10.46
C VAL A 319 -11.60 -29.36 11.37
N LEU A 320 -12.21 -28.48 12.18
CA LEU A 320 -11.50 -27.48 12.99
C LEU A 320 -10.81 -28.08 14.23
N VAL A 321 -11.42 -29.06 14.87
CA VAL A 321 -10.94 -29.61 16.16
C VAL A 321 -10.62 -31.11 16.06
N GLY A 322 -11.41 -31.86 15.30
CA GLY A 322 -11.33 -33.32 15.21
C GLY A 322 -10.13 -33.88 14.44
N GLY A 323 -9.19 -33.05 13.98
CA GLY A 323 -7.97 -33.51 13.31
C GLY A 323 -8.18 -34.10 11.92
N PHE A 324 -9.35 -33.92 11.30
CA PHE A 324 -9.66 -34.52 10.01
C PHE A 324 -8.75 -34.05 8.87
N SER A 325 -8.29 -32.80 8.88
CA SER A 325 -7.29 -32.31 7.92
C SER A 325 -5.98 -33.09 8.01
N ALA A 326 -5.54 -33.43 9.23
CA ALA A 326 -4.37 -34.26 9.45
C ALA A 326 -4.59 -35.72 9.00
N GLU A 327 -5.77 -36.29 9.23
CA GLU A 327 -6.13 -37.64 8.74
C GLU A 327 -6.07 -37.72 7.21
N LEU A 328 -6.59 -36.70 6.52
CA LEU A 328 -6.56 -36.61 5.05
C LEU A 328 -5.12 -36.53 4.54
N SER A 329 -4.31 -35.66 5.14
CA SER A 329 -2.89 -35.49 4.80
C SER A 329 -2.11 -36.80 5.00
N LEU A 330 -2.32 -37.49 6.14
CA LEU A 330 -1.70 -38.78 6.44
C LEU A 330 -2.13 -39.86 5.43
N SER A 331 -3.43 -39.93 5.11
CA SER A 331 -3.97 -40.88 4.13
C SER A 331 -3.38 -40.66 2.74
N PHE A 332 -3.23 -39.40 2.32
CA PHE A 332 -2.58 -39.04 1.06
C PHE A 332 -1.11 -39.46 1.05
N LEU A 333 -0.34 -39.05 2.06
CA LEU A 333 1.09 -39.36 2.16
C LEU A 333 1.37 -40.86 2.22
N HIS A 334 0.54 -41.63 2.95
CA HIS A 334 0.66 -43.08 3.02
C HIS A 334 0.37 -43.74 1.65
N LYS A 335 -0.73 -43.36 0.98
CA LYS A 335 -1.16 -44.01 -0.28
C LYS A 335 -0.33 -43.59 -1.50
N GLN A 336 0.14 -42.35 -1.53
CA GLN A 336 0.88 -41.77 -2.66
C GLN A 336 2.38 -41.64 -2.39
N SER A 337 2.90 -42.38 -1.40
CA SER A 337 4.33 -42.41 -1.13
C SER A 337 5.10 -42.94 -2.35
N LYS A 338 5.92 -42.08 -2.95
CA LYS A 338 6.84 -42.39 -4.04
C LYS A 338 8.29 -42.45 -3.56
N ALA A 339 8.50 -42.66 -2.26
CA ALA A 339 9.82 -42.79 -1.68
C ALA A 339 10.55 -44.01 -2.29
N ASP A 340 11.73 -43.78 -2.88
CA ASP A 340 12.54 -44.84 -3.46
C ASP A 340 13.41 -45.49 -2.37
N ARG A 341 13.07 -46.74 -2.03
CA ARG A 341 13.81 -47.55 -1.07
C ARG A 341 15.27 -47.77 -1.48
N MET A 342 15.58 -47.82 -2.79
CA MET A 342 16.93 -48.08 -3.26
C MET A 342 17.91 -46.98 -2.85
N ILE A 343 17.44 -45.75 -2.63
CA ILE A 343 18.27 -44.65 -2.10
C ILE A 343 18.81 -45.03 -0.72
N MET A 344 17.97 -45.56 0.16
CA MET A 344 18.35 -45.95 1.51
C MET A 344 19.27 -47.18 1.51
N GLU A 345 19.03 -48.15 0.62
CA GLU A 345 19.90 -49.32 0.49
C GLU A 345 21.30 -48.95 0.00
N ARG A 346 21.40 -48.07 -1.01
CA ARG A 346 22.69 -47.56 -1.49
C ARG A 346 23.40 -46.74 -0.42
N LEU A 347 22.68 -45.90 0.32
CA LEU A 347 23.24 -45.13 1.43
C LEU A 347 23.81 -46.07 2.48
N LYS A 348 23.07 -47.11 2.87
CA LYS A 348 23.53 -48.13 3.82
C LYS A 348 24.82 -48.80 3.33
N THR A 349 24.85 -49.29 2.10
CA THR A 349 26.04 -49.97 1.53
C THR A 349 27.26 -49.04 1.52
N ALA A 350 27.09 -47.80 1.06
CA ALA A 350 28.18 -46.82 1.02
C ALA A 350 28.72 -46.48 2.42
N LEU A 351 27.85 -46.46 3.44
CA LEU A 351 28.25 -46.23 4.82
C LEU A 351 29.01 -47.43 5.42
N GLU A 352 28.59 -48.66 5.15
CA GLU A 352 29.29 -49.86 5.61
C GLU A 352 30.66 -50.02 4.93
N GLU A 353 30.77 -49.71 3.64
CA GLU A 353 32.05 -49.71 2.90
C GLU A 353 33.04 -48.68 3.44
N ARG A 354 32.58 -47.43 3.68
CA ARG A 354 33.44 -46.36 4.20
C ARG A 354 33.84 -46.56 5.64
N SER A 355 33.02 -47.22 6.45
CA SER A 355 33.33 -47.41 7.88
C SER A 355 34.31 -48.55 8.14
N SER A 356 34.62 -49.41 7.15
CA SER A 356 35.53 -50.56 7.29
C SER A 356 35.25 -51.40 8.56
N GLY A 357 33.98 -51.55 8.93
CA GLY A 357 33.57 -52.27 10.14
C GLY A 357 33.63 -51.48 11.46
N SER A 358 34.11 -50.22 11.43
CA SER A 358 34.07 -49.31 12.58
C SER A 358 32.69 -48.66 12.73
N ARG A 359 32.27 -48.41 13.97
CA ARG A 359 30.99 -47.76 14.31
C ARG A 359 31.13 -46.25 14.20
N ASN A 360 30.75 -45.65 13.07
CA ASN A 360 30.74 -44.20 12.92
C ASN A 360 29.36 -43.62 13.26
N SER A 361 29.23 -43.09 14.48
CA SER A 361 27.99 -42.52 15.02
C SER A 361 27.39 -41.39 14.18
N LEU A 362 28.24 -40.48 13.66
CA LEU A 362 27.78 -39.34 12.87
C LEU A 362 27.12 -39.78 11.56
N LEU A 363 27.75 -40.72 10.86
CA LEU A 363 27.24 -41.24 9.60
C LEU A 363 25.97 -42.06 9.77
N HIS A 364 25.88 -42.81 10.86
CA HIS A 364 24.66 -43.56 11.20
C HIS A 364 23.49 -42.61 11.49
N THR A 365 23.72 -41.58 12.32
CA THR A 365 22.74 -40.51 12.59
C THR A 365 22.28 -39.84 11.30
N ALA A 366 23.20 -39.51 10.38
CA ALA A 366 22.86 -38.91 9.10
C ALA A 366 21.92 -39.81 8.26
N ALA A 367 22.14 -41.12 8.24
CA ALA A 367 21.26 -42.06 7.53
C ALA A 367 19.89 -42.23 8.18
N VAL A 368 19.82 -42.24 9.52
CA VAL A 368 18.54 -42.29 10.25
C VAL A 368 17.73 -41.02 10.00
N VAL A 369 18.36 -39.84 10.03
CA VAL A 369 17.71 -38.57 9.70
C VAL A 369 17.25 -38.56 8.24
N THR A 370 18.08 -39.05 7.32
CA THR A 370 17.70 -39.17 5.90
C THR A 370 16.47 -40.06 5.71
N HIS A 371 16.40 -41.22 6.40
CA HIS A 371 15.21 -42.05 6.42
C HIS A 371 13.99 -41.29 6.94
N SER A 372 14.14 -40.57 8.05
CA SER A 372 13.05 -39.83 8.67
C SER A 372 12.45 -38.78 7.74
N TYR A 373 13.27 -38.08 6.95
CA TYR A 373 12.79 -37.14 5.94
C TYR A 373 12.18 -37.84 4.71
N LEU A 374 12.79 -38.91 4.23
CA LEU A 374 12.32 -39.63 3.04
C LEU A 374 10.92 -40.24 3.24
N TYR A 375 10.62 -40.68 4.46
CA TYR A 375 9.35 -41.33 4.81
C TYR A 375 8.46 -40.48 5.73
N ALA A 376 8.75 -39.19 5.89
CA ALA A 376 8.01 -38.28 6.77
C ALA A 376 6.50 -38.31 6.48
N GLY A 377 5.69 -38.57 7.51
CA GLY A 377 4.23 -38.59 7.40
C GLY A 377 3.64 -39.75 6.57
N THR A 378 4.45 -40.71 6.13
CA THR A 378 3.97 -41.85 5.32
C THR A 378 3.70 -43.12 6.13
N THR A 379 4.03 -43.10 7.43
CA THR A 379 4.00 -44.27 8.35
C THR A 379 4.72 -45.52 7.86
N ASN A 380 5.56 -45.41 6.82
CA ASN A 380 6.31 -46.53 6.28
C ASN A 380 7.63 -46.70 7.06
N ASP A 381 7.72 -47.78 7.82
CA ASP A 381 8.90 -48.15 8.60
C ASP A 381 9.57 -49.45 8.09
N SER A 382 9.22 -49.89 6.88
CA SER A 382 9.71 -51.15 6.28
C SER A 382 11.23 -51.24 6.27
N PHE A 383 11.93 -50.17 5.88
CA PHE A 383 13.39 -50.13 5.87
C PHE A 383 13.99 -50.36 7.27
N LEU A 384 13.43 -49.73 8.30
CA LEU A 384 13.92 -49.88 9.67
C LEU A 384 13.69 -51.30 10.21
N ARG A 385 12.55 -51.90 9.87
CA ARG A 385 12.21 -53.29 10.25
C ARG A 385 13.15 -54.29 9.60
N ASP A 386 13.43 -54.14 8.32
CA ASP A 386 14.29 -55.05 7.57
C ASP A 386 15.77 -54.96 8.00
N TYR A 387 16.22 -53.77 8.42
CA TYR A 387 17.60 -53.50 8.80
C TYR A 387 17.79 -53.22 10.30
N LEU A 388 17.04 -53.93 11.15
CA LEU A 388 17.10 -53.81 12.61
C LEU A 388 18.51 -53.98 13.18
N ASP A 389 19.26 -54.98 12.70
CA ASP A 389 20.62 -55.23 13.20
C ASP A 389 21.63 -54.15 12.77
N TRP A 390 21.39 -53.49 11.64
CA TRP A 390 22.16 -52.32 11.22
C TRP A 390 21.78 -51.10 12.07
N MET A 391 20.51 -50.92 12.42
CA MET A 391 20.07 -49.87 13.34
C MET A 391 20.68 -49.99 14.74
N LYS A 392 20.82 -51.23 15.26
CA LYS A 392 21.47 -51.49 16.56
C LYS A 392 22.94 -51.09 16.62
N LYS A 393 23.58 -50.81 15.48
CA LYS A 393 24.99 -50.33 15.43
C LYS A 393 25.12 -48.86 15.84
N ALA A 394 24.00 -48.12 16.00
CA ALA A 394 24.00 -46.77 16.53
C ALA A 394 24.65 -46.72 17.92
N SER A 395 25.51 -45.73 18.14
CA SER A 395 26.11 -45.40 19.44
C SER A 395 26.11 -43.90 19.59
N ASN A 396 25.83 -43.39 20.78
CA ASN A 396 26.03 -41.97 21.10
C ASN A 396 27.51 -41.65 21.29
#